data_AF-E3HBN0-F1
#
_entry.id   AF-E3HBN0-F1
#
_cell.length_a   1.000
_cell.length_b   1.000
_cell.length_c   1.000
_cell.angle_alpha   90.00
_cell.angle_beta   90.00
_cell.angle_gamma   90.00
#
_symmetry.space_group_name_H-M   'P 1'
#
loop_
_entity.id
_entity.type
_entity.pdbx_description
1 polymer ?
#
loop_
_entity_poly.entity_id
_entity_poly.type
_entity_poly.pdbx_seq_one_letter_code
_entity_poly.pdbx_strand_id
1 'polypeptide(L)'
;MELDLNKIFRIGLDKISIYNFKIKDGSQLLKSEKTTDYYTEESFYLDDEMISLNSSTRFYSDGRTTHFQVLIFNPNKILHSHNIYNADKTDLMNSIIKLIEILRKKGIELDLSDARVRSVEINKNYDIHIKELIEALTLLFISFDNSVKISNGGKNKNFKKIYQDNTFLYSKKTISFQAYCKTSQVNDQKLLDKMITRIELELIGASYRNRMSKHKLDDKLSTLTENYGVIELIFKDYIKNIVYKRAVNYIEENIKPTLESEYLAYKKSNASAAKIGKKQRKGVYRHLAENYWLFDYLFLYEIVDKHEKKNKNREKKTIEKRLSNHNNLEKLNYLMDFIFPQ
;
A
#
# COMPACT_ATOMS: atom_id res chain seq x y z
N MET A 1 -7.62 -8.78 26.37
CA MET A 1 -7.43 -7.33 26.12
C MET A 1 -8.32 -6.99 24.95
N GLU A 2 -9.32 -6.14 25.14
CA GLU A 2 -10.21 -5.74 24.05
C GLU A 2 -9.50 -4.66 23.21
N LEU A 3 -9.43 -4.86 21.90
CA LEU A 3 -8.79 -3.90 21.00
C LEU A 3 -9.73 -2.73 20.68
N ASP A 4 -9.17 -1.52 20.61
CA ASP A 4 -9.89 -0.33 20.20
C ASP A 4 -10.08 -0.32 18.68
N LEU A 5 -11.29 -0.62 18.23
CA LEU A 5 -11.64 -0.67 16.80
C LEU A 5 -11.42 0.66 16.10
N ASN A 6 -11.59 1.80 16.79
CA ASN A 6 -11.35 3.12 16.19
C ASN A 6 -9.87 3.30 15.85
N LYS A 7 -8.97 2.82 16.72
CA LYS A 7 -7.52 2.84 16.47
C LYS A 7 -7.11 1.86 15.37
N ILE A 8 -7.80 0.74 15.23
CA ILE A 8 -7.54 -0.25 14.17
C ILE A 8 -7.89 0.33 12.80
N PHE A 9 -9.10 0.89 12.65
CA PHE A 9 -9.67 1.19 11.33
C PHE A 9 -9.48 2.63 10.88
N ARG A 10 -8.90 3.54 11.68
CA ARG A 10 -8.55 4.89 11.20
C ARG A 10 -7.36 4.88 10.25
N ILE A 11 -7.18 5.99 9.52
CA ILE A 11 -5.93 6.27 8.80
C ILE A 11 -4.91 6.76 9.82
N GLY A 12 -3.69 6.25 9.79
CA GLY A 12 -2.64 6.67 10.72
C GLY A 12 -1.26 6.16 10.35
N LEU A 13 -0.27 6.53 11.15
CA LEU A 13 1.11 6.08 10.96
C LEU A 13 1.32 4.67 11.53
N ASP A 14 2.12 3.87 10.83
CA ASP A 14 2.64 2.62 11.37
C ASP A 14 4.15 2.71 11.58
N LYS A 15 4.89 3.35 10.68
CA LYS A 15 6.34 3.50 10.79
C LYS A 15 6.77 4.92 10.46
N ILE A 16 7.78 5.41 11.16
CA ILE A 16 8.42 6.70 10.88
C ILE A 16 9.93 6.54 10.94
N SER A 17 10.62 7.21 10.01
CA SER A 17 12.07 7.36 10.02
C SER A 17 12.41 8.84 10.13
N ILE A 18 13.26 9.19 11.08
CA ILE A 18 13.76 10.55 11.27
C ILE A 18 15.28 10.61 11.14
N TYR A 19 15.80 11.79 10.83
CA TYR A 19 17.22 12.10 10.68
C TYR A 19 17.51 13.50 11.23
N ASN A 20 18.77 13.93 11.20
CA ASN A 20 19.19 15.27 11.62
C ASN A 20 18.86 15.58 13.10
N PHE A 21 18.98 14.58 13.98
CA PHE A 21 18.96 14.75 15.43
C PHE A 21 20.39 14.74 15.98
N LYS A 22 20.56 14.92 17.29
CA LYS A 22 21.87 14.78 17.97
C LYS A 22 21.81 13.67 18.99
N ILE A 23 22.91 12.94 19.13
CA ILE A 23 23.15 11.97 20.21
C ILE A 23 24.18 12.61 21.15
N LYS A 24 23.78 12.92 22.38
CA LYS A 24 24.65 13.58 23.36
C LYS A 24 25.52 12.59 24.13
N ASP A 25 24.95 11.44 24.47
CA ASP A 25 25.64 10.28 25.03
C ASP A 25 25.19 9.05 24.24
N GLY A 26 26.15 8.22 23.83
CA GLY A 26 25.95 7.00 23.05
C GLY A 26 26.96 5.93 23.45
N SER A 27 27.46 6.00 24.68
CA SER A 27 28.52 5.12 25.22
C SER A 27 28.21 3.63 25.09
N GLN A 28 26.93 3.26 25.08
CA GLN A 28 26.42 1.89 25.00
C GLN A 28 26.09 1.42 23.57
N LEU A 29 26.27 2.25 22.54
CA LEU A 29 26.01 1.85 21.16
C LEU A 29 27.10 0.91 20.64
N LEU A 30 26.71 -0.10 19.87
CA LEU A 30 27.64 -1.01 19.21
C LEU A 30 28.49 -0.23 18.22
N LYS A 31 29.81 -0.29 18.40
CA LYS A 31 30.77 0.44 17.56
C LYS A 31 31.32 -0.49 16.49
N SER A 32 31.44 0.04 15.28
CA SER A 32 32.16 -0.59 14.19
C SER A 32 32.95 0.46 13.44
N GLU A 33 34.11 0.08 12.94
CA GLU A 33 34.97 0.94 12.15
C GLU A 33 35.22 0.28 10.80
N LYS A 34 35.18 1.08 9.73
CA LYS A 34 35.49 0.64 8.38
C LYS A 34 36.42 1.65 7.73
N THR A 35 37.60 1.20 7.33
CA THR A 35 38.57 2.02 6.60
C THR A 35 38.62 1.62 5.13
N THR A 36 38.66 2.62 4.27
CA THR A 36 38.84 2.50 2.82
C THR A 36 39.90 3.50 2.37
N ASP A 37 40.36 3.41 1.12
CA ASP A 37 41.35 4.35 0.56
C ASP A 37 40.88 5.82 0.58
N TYR A 38 39.57 6.06 0.69
CA TYR A 38 38.96 7.39 0.60
C TYR A 38 38.44 7.92 1.94
N TYR A 39 38.07 7.04 2.86
CA TYR A 39 37.47 7.43 4.14
C TYR A 39 37.60 6.36 5.22
N THR A 40 37.59 6.82 6.48
CA THR A 40 37.32 6.01 7.67
C THR A 40 35.89 6.28 8.15
N GLU A 41 35.11 5.24 8.42
CA GLU A 41 33.73 5.33 8.89
C GLU A 41 33.60 4.69 10.27
N GLU A 42 33.20 5.48 11.25
CA GLU A 42 32.78 5.02 12.57
C GLU A 42 31.26 4.92 12.58
N SER A 43 30.72 3.74 12.87
CA SER A 43 29.28 3.49 12.92
C SER A 43 28.83 2.97 14.27
N PHE A 44 27.72 3.53 14.75
CA PHE A 44 27.02 3.20 15.96
C PHE A 44 25.64 2.69 15.60
N TYR A 45 25.27 1.49 16.06
CA TYR A 45 23.94 0.96 15.77
C TYR A 45 23.26 0.31 16.98
N LEU A 46 21.94 0.44 17.00
CA LEU A 46 21.02 -0.29 17.85
C LEU A 46 19.91 -0.82 16.94
N ASP A 47 19.72 -2.13 16.89
CA ASP A 47 18.64 -2.75 16.13
C ASP A 47 17.90 -3.71 17.06
N ASP A 48 16.69 -3.32 17.47
CA ASP A 48 15.77 -4.17 18.24
C ASP A 48 14.40 -4.24 17.54
N GLU A 49 13.46 -5.00 18.10
CA GLU A 49 12.16 -5.25 17.46
C GLU A 49 11.29 -3.97 17.29
N MET A 50 11.57 -2.93 18.06
CA MET A 50 10.78 -1.70 18.15
C MET A 50 11.47 -0.49 17.50
N ILE A 51 12.80 -0.47 17.54
CA ILE A 51 13.64 0.69 17.22
C ILE A 51 14.86 0.23 16.43
N SER A 52 15.16 0.97 15.35
CA SER A 52 16.42 0.86 14.63
C SER A 52 17.09 2.23 14.60
N LEU A 53 18.25 2.36 15.23
CA LEU A 53 19.07 3.56 15.27
C LEU A 53 20.40 3.25 14.59
N ASN A 54 20.75 4.04 13.59
CA ASN A 54 22.05 3.97 12.92
C ASN A 54 22.63 5.39 12.87
N SER A 55 23.84 5.55 13.39
CA SER A 55 24.61 6.78 13.35
C SER A 55 26.00 6.47 12.82
N SER A 56 26.39 7.04 11.69
CA SER A 56 27.75 6.93 11.17
C SER A 56 28.40 8.28 10.92
N THR A 57 29.69 8.34 11.19
CA THR A 57 30.55 9.48 10.88
C THR A 57 31.62 9.00 9.93
N ARG A 58 31.74 9.66 8.77
CA ARG A 58 32.82 9.41 7.81
C ARG A 58 33.82 10.54 7.84
N PHE A 59 35.08 10.19 7.98
CA PHE A 59 36.23 11.07 7.90
C PHE A 59 36.92 10.80 6.56
N TYR A 60 36.88 11.76 5.64
CA TYR A 60 37.51 11.65 4.33
C TYR A 60 38.97 12.08 4.40
N SER A 61 39.79 11.56 3.50
CA SER A 61 41.22 11.89 3.41
C SER A 61 41.50 13.37 3.11
N ASP A 62 40.53 14.08 2.53
CA ASP A 62 40.60 15.53 2.25
C ASP A 62 40.16 16.42 3.43
N GLY A 63 39.94 15.83 4.61
CA GLY A 63 39.54 16.54 5.82
C GLY A 63 38.04 16.83 5.92
N ARG A 64 37.23 16.43 4.93
CA ARG A 64 35.76 16.52 5.07
C ARG A 64 35.25 15.48 6.07
N THR A 65 34.23 15.86 6.82
CA THR A 65 33.50 14.95 7.72
C THR A 65 32.02 14.94 7.37
N THR A 66 31.44 13.76 7.18
CA THR A 66 29.99 13.62 6.98
C THR A 66 29.37 12.81 8.10
N HIS A 67 28.26 13.30 8.65
CA HIS A 67 27.50 12.63 9.68
C HIS A 67 26.17 12.15 9.09
N PHE A 68 25.82 10.91 9.36
CA PHE A 68 24.58 10.30 8.94
C PHE A 68 23.90 9.66 10.13
N GLN A 69 22.71 10.12 10.48
CA GLN A 69 21.94 9.58 11.60
C GLN A 69 20.52 9.30 11.16
N VAL A 70 20.03 8.11 11.46
CA VAL A 70 18.67 7.69 11.18
C VAL A 70 18.13 6.91 12.37
N LEU A 71 16.93 7.30 12.82
CA LEU A 71 16.15 6.59 13.81
C LEU A 71 14.83 6.17 13.16
N ILE A 72 14.55 4.87 13.18
CA ILE A 72 13.34 4.26 12.65
C ILE A 72 12.59 3.65 13.82
N PHE A 73 11.30 3.93 13.92
CA PHE A 73 10.46 3.32 14.94
C PHE A 73 9.01 3.18 14.47
N ASN A 74 8.28 2.30 15.15
CA ASN A 74 6.84 2.11 15.00
C ASN A 74 6.13 2.62 16.25
N PRO A 75 5.33 3.72 16.17
CA PRO A 75 4.63 4.28 17.31
C PRO A 75 3.74 3.26 18.05
N ASN A 76 3.04 2.41 17.30
CA ASN A 76 2.11 1.41 17.86
C ASN A 76 2.86 0.32 18.62
N LYS A 77 3.99 -0.17 18.08
CA LYS A 77 4.84 -1.16 18.78
C LYS A 77 5.43 -0.58 20.07
N ILE A 78 5.87 0.67 20.06
CA ILE A 78 6.40 1.32 21.28
C ILE A 78 5.32 1.44 22.35
N LEU A 79 4.10 1.82 21.98
CA LEU A 79 3.02 2.02 22.94
C LEU A 79 2.38 0.71 23.41
N HIS A 80 2.16 -0.23 22.51
CA HIS A 80 1.28 -1.38 22.72
C HIS A 80 1.94 -2.75 22.49
N SER A 81 3.22 -2.79 22.10
CA SER A 81 3.96 -4.02 21.75
C SER A 81 3.39 -4.78 20.55
N HIS A 82 2.46 -4.19 19.79
CA HIS A 82 1.88 -4.75 18.56
C HIS A 82 1.67 -3.66 17.50
N ASN A 83 1.51 -4.04 16.23
CA ASN A 83 1.38 -3.10 15.10
C ASN A 83 0.01 -3.13 14.38
N ILE A 84 -1.05 -3.56 15.08
CA ILE A 84 -2.38 -3.60 14.46
C ILE A 84 -3.05 -2.22 14.38
N TYR A 85 -2.86 -1.39 15.40
CA TYR A 85 -3.35 -0.01 15.39
C TYR A 85 -2.61 0.83 14.35
N ASN A 86 -3.26 1.92 13.96
CA ASN A 86 -2.62 2.99 13.20
C ASN A 86 -2.54 4.20 14.14
N ALA A 87 -1.35 4.76 14.35
CA ALA A 87 -1.11 5.82 15.32
C ALA A 87 -1.68 7.15 14.82
N ASP A 88 -2.24 7.97 15.70
CA ASP A 88 -2.64 9.35 15.43
C ASP A 88 -1.61 10.36 16.00
N LYS A 89 -1.99 11.64 16.08
CA LYS A 89 -1.15 12.69 16.69
C LYS A 89 -0.76 12.35 18.14
N THR A 90 -1.72 11.97 18.97
CA THR A 90 -1.52 11.70 20.39
C THR A 90 -0.62 10.48 20.58
N ASP A 91 -0.88 9.41 19.84
CA ASP A 91 -0.07 8.19 19.88
C ASP A 91 1.35 8.46 19.35
N LEU A 92 1.53 9.27 18.30
CA LEU A 92 2.86 9.67 17.83
C LEU A 92 3.64 10.43 18.93
N MET A 93 3.04 11.47 19.53
CA MET A 93 3.70 12.25 20.59
C MET A 93 4.06 11.40 21.80
N ASN A 94 3.12 10.57 22.28
CA ASN A 94 3.35 9.68 23.41
C ASN A 94 4.43 8.63 23.10
N SER A 95 4.45 8.12 21.86
CA SER A 95 5.48 7.16 21.43
C SER A 95 6.87 7.80 21.40
N ILE A 96 7.00 9.07 21.01
CA ILE A 96 8.28 9.80 21.01
C ILE A 96 8.78 10.00 22.45
N ILE A 97 7.90 10.36 23.39
CA ILE A 97 8.26 10.49 24.81
C ILE A 97 8.78 9.15 25.35
N LYS A 98 8.01 8.07 25.14
CA LYS A 98 8.37 6.72 25.58
C LYS A 98 9.66 6.22 24.90
N LEU A 99 9.86 6.53 23.63
CA LEU A 99 11.08 6.23 22.87
C LEU A 99 12.31 6.88 23.52
N ILE A 100 12.22 8.18 23.85
CA ILE A 100 13.31 8.90 24.51
C ILE A 100 13.62 8.27 25.87
N GLU A 101 12.60 7.88 26.65
CA GLU A 101 12.81 7.19 27.93
C GLU A 101 13.49 5.82 27.76
N ILE A 102 13.07 5.03 26.77
CA ILE A 102 13.67 3.72 26.47
C ILE A 102 15.15 3.89 26.11
N LEU A 103 15.46 4.85 25.24
CA LEU A 103 16.83 5.12 24.81
C LEU A 103 17.69 5.68 25.96
N ARG A 104 17.14 6.57 26.78
CA ARG A 104 17.84 7.08 27.98
C ARG A 104 18.20 5.96 28.95
N LYS A 105 17.30 4.99 29.18
CA LYS A 105 17.59 3.79 30.00
C LYS A 105 18.70 2.92 29.41
N LYS A 106 18.93 3.00 28.10
CA LYS A 106 20.06 2.36 27.40
C LYS A 106 21.31 3.25 27.34
N GLY A 107 21.34 4.38 28.05
CA GLY A 107 22.47 5.32 28.02
C GLY A 107 22.58 6.14 26.73
N ILE A 108 21.47 6.28 25.98
CA ILE A 108 21.40 7.04 24.73
C ILE A 108 20.54 8.28 24.94
N GLU A 109 21.16 9.47 24.99
CA GLU A 109 20.43 10.72 25.11
C GLU A 109 20.25 11.39 23.73
N LEU A 110 18.99 11.55 23.31
CA LEU A 110 18.64 12.18 22.04
C LEU A 110 18.17 13.63 22.22
N ASP A 111 18.57 14.48 21.28
CA ASP A 111 17.98 15.80 21.05
C ASP A 111 17.33 15.83 19.66
N LEU A 112 16.00 15.92 19.64
CA LEU A 112 15.17 15.89 18.44
C LEU A 112 14.73 17.28 17.96
N SER A 113 15.25 18.36 18.54
CA SER A 113 14.84 19.75 18.22
C SER A 113 14.94 20.09 16.73
N ASP A 114 15.99 19.61 16.07
CA ASP A 114 16.24 19.82 14.63
C ASP A 114 15.86 18.61 13.76
N ALA A 115 15.21 17.59 14.35
CA ALA A 115 14.91 16.35 13.68
C ALA A 115 13.98 16.55 12.48
N ARG A 116 14.28 15.85 11.40
CA ARG A 116 13.50 15.84 10.16
C ARG A 116 13.00 14.44 9.86
N VAL A 117 11.86 14.36 9.19
CA VAL A 117 11.23 13.11 8.79
C VAL A 117 11.78 12.68 7.44
N ARG A 118 12.45 11.53 7.42
CA ARG A 118 13.00 10.90 6.22
C ARG A 118 11.92 10.09 5.50
N SER A 119 11.12 9.33 6.23
CA SER A 119 10.03 8.55 5.66
C SER A 119 8.90 8.33 6.64
N VAL A 120 7.72 8.08 6.07
CA VAL A 120 6.50 7.70 6.81
C VAL A 120 5.84 6.52 6.10
N GLU A 121 5.26 5.63 6.89
CA GLU A 121 4.37 4.56 6.43
C GLU A 121 2.98 4.84 7.00
N ILE A 122 2.02 5.08 6.09
CA ILE A 122 0.66 5.47 6.40
C ILE A 122 -0.27 4.33 6.04
N ASN A 123 -1.07 3.88 7.00
CA ASN A 123 -1.85 2.65 6.90
C ASN A 123 -3.34 2.89 7.13
N LYS A 124 -4.14 2.06 6.48
CA LYS A 124 -5.58 1.93 6.69
C LYS A 124 -5.96 0.45 6.67
N ASN A 125 -6.66 0.01 7.71
CA ASN A 125 -7.20 -1.35 7.82
C ASN A 125 -8.67 -1.38 7.38
N TYR A 126 -9.10 -2.53 6.88
CA TYR A 126 -10.48 -2.83 6.48
C TYR A 126 -10.90 -4.16 7.09
N ASP A 127 -12.10 -4.22 7.63
CA ASP A 127 -12.71 -5.43 8.20
C ASP A 127 -13.31 -6.30 7.10
N ILE A 128 -12.45 -6.78 6.19
CA ILE A 128 -12.82 -7.62 5.06
C ILE A 128 -11.66 -8.52 4.69
N HIS A 129 -11.96 -9.76 4.34
CA HIS A 129 -10.95 -10.71 3.93
C HIS A 129 -10.39 -10.34 2.54
N ILE A 130 -9.06 -10.35 2.38
CA ILE A 130 -8.41 -9.90 1.14
C ILE A 130 -8.87 -10.64 -0.13
N LYS A 131 -9.20 -11.92 -0.01
CA LYS A 131 -9.79 -12.73 -1.09
C LYS A 131 -11.09 -12.15 -1.66
N GLU A 132 -11.91 -11.49 -0.85
CA GLU A 132 -13.14 -10.86 -1.34
C GLU A 132 -12.84 -9.66 -2.24
N LEU A 133 -11.69 -9.00 -2.00
CA LEU A 133 -11.23 -7.81 -2.72
C LEU A 133 -10.25 -8.11 -3.84
N ILE A 134 -9.93 -9.36 -4.13
CA ILE A 134 -8.77 -9.73 -4.97
C ILE A 134 -8.82 -9.09 -6.36
N GLU A 135 -9.99 -9.06 -7.00
CA GLU A 135 -10.20 -8.47 -8.32
C GLU A 135 -10.07 -6.94 -8.29
N ALA A 136 -10.69 -6.29 -7.30
CA ALA A 136 -10.61 -4.84 -7.13
C ALA A 136 -9.17 -4.40 -6.83
N LEU A 137 -8.46 -5.10 -5.94
CA LEU A 137 -7.04 -4.87 -5.67
C LEU A 137 -6.18 -5.15 -6.91
N THR A 138 -6.45 -6.23 -7.65
CA THR A 138 -5.74 -6.50 -8.91
C THR A 138 -5.85 -5.32 -9.87
N LEU A 139 -7.04 -4.73 -10.03
CA LEU A 139 -7.22 -3.54 -10.85
C LEU A 139 -6.42 -2.34 -10.33
N LEU A 140 -6.42 -2.09 -9.02
CA LEU A 140 -5.65 -0.98 -8.45
C LEU A 140 -4.16 -1.11 -8.75
N PHE A 141 -3.60 -2.32 -8.72
CA PHE A 141 -2.16 -2.56 -8.86
C PHE A 141 -1.69 -2.78 -10.29
N ILE A 142 -2.49 -3.43 -11.15
CA ILE A 142 -2.12 -3.68 -12.56
C ILE A 142 -1.95 -2.37 -13.36
N SER A 143 -2.61 -1.30 -12.91
CA SER A 143 -2.49 0.04 -13.49
C SER A 143 -1.14 0.73 -13.22
N PHE A 144 -0.25 0.13 -12.42
CA PHE A 144 1.10 0.63 -12.17
C PHE A 144 2.16 -0.13 -12.99
N ASP A 145 2.92 0.62 -13.79
CA ASP A 145 4.11 0.12 -14.47
C ASP A 145 5.11 -0.47 -13.46
N ASN A 146 5.61 -1.68 -13.74
CA ASN A 146 6.52 -2.43 -12.87
C ASN A 146 5.94 -2.81 -11.49
N SER A 147 4.61 -2.95 -11.37
CA SER A 147 4.04 -3.68 -10.24
C SER A 147 4.64 -5.09 -10.20
N VAL A 148 5.40 -5.40 -9.15
CA VAL A 148 5.98 -6.73 -8.99
C VAL A 148 4.85 -7.68 -8.60
N LYS A 149 4.72 -8.76 -9.37
CA LYS A 149 3.63 -9.72 -9.31
C LYS A 149 3.42 -10.29 -7.90
N ILE A 150 2.13 -10.40 -7.58
CA ILE A 150 1.45 -11.21 -6.57
C ILE A 150 2.18 -12.55 -6.34
N SER A 151 2.60 -12.84 -5.11
CA SER A 151 3.05 -14.19 -4.76
C SER A 151 1.83 -15.10 -4.56
N ASN A 152 1.51 -15.89 -5.59
CA ASN A 152 1.22 -17.30 -5.41
C ASN A 152 2.47 -18.06 -5.89
N GLY A 153 3.24 -18.61 -4.96
CA GLY A 153 4.30 -19.59 -5.21
C GLY A 153 5.42 -19.18 -6.19
N GLY A 154 6.49 -18.56 -5.70
CA GLY A 154 7.76 -18.39 -6.42
C GLY A 154 8.95 -18.56 -5.48
N LYS A 155 9.80 -19.57 -5.74
CA LYS A 155 10.91 -20.01 -4.88
C LYS A 155 11.98 -18.92 -4.71
N ASN A 156 11.93 -18.17 -3.62
CA ASN A 156 13.09 -17.47 -3.07
C ASN A 156 13.25 -17.86 -1.60
N LYS A 157 14.28 -18.66 -1.28
CA LYS A 157 14.39 -19.40 0.00
C LYS A 157 14.61 -18.50 1.24
N ASN A 158 15.04 -17.25 1.07
CA ASN A 158 15.40 -16.37 2.20
C ASN A 158 14.33 -15.32 2.60
N PHE A 159 13.25 -15.15 1.81
CA PHE A 159 12.19 -14.15 2.08
C PHE A 159 10.81 -14.76 2.37
N LYS A 160 10.74 -16.07 2.57
CA LYS A 160 9.50 -16.86 2.72
C LYS A 160 8.56 -16.45 3.87
N LYS A 161 8.97 -15.57 4.79
CA LYS A 161 8.13 -15.13 5.91
C LYS A 161 7.36 -13.82 5.68
N ILE A 162 7.73 -13.01 4.69
CA ILE A 162 7.14 -11.66 4.52
C ILE A 162 5.99 -11.67 3.50
N TYR A 163 6.05 -12.54 2.49
CA TYR A 163 5.03 -12.64 1.45
C TYR A 163 4.07 -13.78 1.75
N GLN A 164 2.93 -13.44 2.34
CA GLN A 164 1.80 -14.35 2.51
C GLN A 164 1.01 -14.43 1.21
N ASP A 165 0.38 -15.57 0.94
CA ASP A 165 -0.55 -15.74 -0.18
C ASP A 165 -1.54 -14.56 -0.17
N ASN A 166 -1.70 -13.88 -1.32
CA ASN A 166 -2.51 -12.65 -1.51
C ASN A 166 -1.88 -11.32 -1.03
N THR A 167 -0.57 -11.10 -1.26
CA THR A 167 0.05 -9.77 -1.10
C THR A 167 0.16 -9.05 -2.44
N PHE A 168 -0.26 -7.79 -2.49
CA PHE A 168 -0.07 -6.87 -3.61
C PHE A 168 1.01 -5.84 -3.25
N LEU A 169 1.99 -5.65 -4.12
CA LEU A 169 3.10 -4.73 -3.91
C LEU A 169 3.43 -3.94 -5.17
N TYR A 170 3.46 -2.63 -5.02
CA TYR A 170 4.09 -1.71 -5.94
C TYR A 170 5.20 -0.96 -5.19
N SER A 171 6.44 -1.05 -5.68
CA SER A 171 7.58 -0.41 -5.02
C SER A 171 8.46 0.31 -6.04
N LYS A 172 8.77 1.56 -5.73
CA LYS A 172 9.82 2.36 -6.37
C LYS A 172 10.72 2.95 -5.29
N LYS A 173 11.89 3.44 -5.68
CA LYS A 173 12.93 3.97 -4.77
C LYS A 173 12.41 4.93 -3.68
N THR A 174 11.39 5.72 -3.96
CA THR A 174 10.88 6.77 -3.05
C THR A 174 9.44 6.54 -2.59
N ILE A 175 8.79 5.46 -3.03
CA ILE A 175 7.38 5.20 -2.72
C ILE A 175 7.07 3.71 -2.78
N SER A 176 6.37 3.21 -1.78
CA SER A 176 5.80 1.86 -1.76
C SER A 176 4.29 1.94 -1.54
N PHE A 177 3.55 1.07 -2.21
CA PHE A 177 2.12 0.90 -2.01
C PHE A 177 1.83 -0.60 -1.91
N GLN A 178 1.14 -1.02 -0.86
CA GLN A 178 0.93 -2.44 -0.57
C GLN A 178 -0.50 -2.72 -0.12
N ALA A 179 -0.98 -3.93 -0.41
CA ALA A 179 -2.21 -4.46 0.18
C ALA A 179 -2.00 -5.93 0.58
N TYR A 180 -2.36 -6.28 1.81
CA TYR A 180 -2.14 -7.64 2.34
C TYR A 180 -3.12 -7.98 3.48
N CYS A 181 -3.21 -9.28 3.81
CA CYS A 181 -3.95 -9.73 4.99
C CYS A 181 -3.14 -9.43 6.26
N LYS A 182 -3.62 -8.53 7.11
CA LYS A 182 -2.95 -8.15 8.36
C LYS A 182 -3.14 -9.18 9.47
N THR A 183 -4.28 -9.87 9.50
CA THR A 183 -4.61 -10.87 10.53
C THR A 183 -3.56 -11.97 10.61
N SER A 184 -3.02 -12.41 9.47
CA SER A 184 -1.97 -13.44 9.41
C SER A 184 -0.59 -12.98 9.89
N GLN A 185 -0.38 -11.69 10.18
CA GLN A 185 0.85 -11.17 10.80
C GLN A 185 0.72 -10.99 12.33
N VAL A 186 -0.49 -11.09 12.87
CA VAL A 186 -0.72 -10.99 14.32
C VAL A 186 -0.56 -12.39 14.90
N ASN A 187 0.49 -12.62 15.69
CA ASN A 187 0.78 -13.89 16.36
C ASN A 187 -0.24 -14.25 17.48
N ASP A 188 -1.35 -13.53 17.56
CA ASP A 188 -2.37 -13.71 18.60
C ASP A 188 -3.74 -13.82 17.93
N GLN A 189 -4.12 -15.07 17.63
CA GLN A 189 -5.45 -15.40 17.11
C GLN A 189 -6.58 -15.01 18.08
N LYS A 190 -6.30 -14.69 19.35
CA LYS A 190 -7.32 -14.25 20.32
C LYS A 190 -7.60 -12.74 20.26
N LEU A 191 -6.80 -11.97 19.53
CA LEU A 191 -6.94 -10.51 19.47
C LEU A 191 -7.97 -10.04 18.42
N LEU A 192 -8.32 -10.88 17.43
CA LEU A 192 -9.24 -10.52 16.35
C LEU A 192 -10.05 -11.72 15.87
N ASP A 193 -11.35 -11.73 16.14
CA ASP A 193 -12.32 -12.58 15.42
C ASP A 193 -12.61 -12.04 14.00
N LYS A 194 -11.68 -11.25 13.44
CA LYS A 194 -11.85 -10.44 12.23
C LYS A 194 -10.71 -10.64 11.26
N MET A 195 -11.08 -10.71 9.98
CA MET A 195 -10.13 -10.80 8.87
C MET A 195 -9.86 -9.40 8.34
N ILE A 196 -8.66 -8.90 8.57
CA ILE A 196 -8.28 -7.54 8.24
C ILE A 196 -7.43 -7.53 6.99
N THR A 197 -7.87 -6.75 6.00
CA THR A 197 -7.03 -6.31 4.89
C THR A 197 -6.41 -4.96 5.24
N ARG A 198 -5.11 -4.78 5.01
CA ARG A 198 -4.43 -3.50 5.19
C ARG A 198 -4.01 -2.95 3.84
N ILE A 199 -4.21 -1.65 3.65
CA ILE A 199 -3.59 -0.85 2.59
C ILE A 199 -2.54 0.06 3.23
N GLU A 200 -1.36 0.07 2.65
CA GLU A 200 -0.16 0.72 3.16
C GLU A 200 0.48 1.60 2.10
N LEU A 201 0.85 2.82 2.48
CA LEU A 201 1.57 3.79 1.65
C LEU A 201 2.83 4.24 2.37
N GLU A 202 3.99 3.87 1.84
CA GLU A 202 5.28 4.34 2.32
C GLU A 202 5.81 5.48 1.43
N LEU A 203 6.19 6.59 2.04
CA LEU A 203 6.76 7.75 1.37
C LEU A 203 8.17 8.00 1.88
N ILE A 204 9.16 7.99 0.98
CA ILE A 204 10.57 8.06 1.34
C ILE A 204 11.24 9.28 0.70
N GLY A 205 11.95 10.05 1.52
CA GLY A 205 12.78 11.18 1.12
C GLY A 205 12.01 12.22 0.34
N ALA A 206 12.39 12.41 -0.93
CA ALA A 206 11.77 13.41 -1.80
C ALA A 206 10.25 13.22 -1.98
N SER A 207 9.74 11.98 -1.95
CA SER A 207 8.30 11.74 -2.09
C SER A 207 7.51 12.31 -0.91
N TYR A 208 8.00 12.11 0.31
CA TYR A 208 7.42 12.69 1.52
C TYR A 208 7.53 14.22 1.51
N ARG A 209 8.74 14.75 1.27
CA ARG A 209 8.98 16.20 1.21
C ARG A 209 8.07 16.90 0.21
N ASN A 210 7.99 16.39 -1.00
CA ASN A 210 7.15 16.99 -2.05
C ASN A 210 5.66 17.01 -1.66
N ARG A 211 5.18 16.02 -0.89
CA ARG A 211 3.81 15.98 -0.40
C ARG A 211 3.57 17.00 0.71
N MET A 212 4.49 17.11 1.68
CA MET A 212 4.44 18.15 2.71
C MET A 212 4.45 19.55 2.07
N SER A 213 5.32 19.78 1.08
CA SER A 213 5.43 21.08 0.41
C SER A 213 4.18 21.48 -0.38
N LYS A 214 3.39 20.53 -0.91
CA LYS A 214 2.07 20.84 -1.50
C LYS A 214 1.11 21.47 -0.50
N HIS A 215 1.28 21.19 0.79
CA HIS A 215 0.54 21.80 1.89
C HIS A 215 1.28 22.97 2.54
N LYS A 216 2.36 23.48 1.91
CA LYS A 216 3.22 24.56 2.43
C LYS A 216 3.89 24.22 3.76
N LEU A 217 4.16 22.94 4.01
CA LEU A 217 4.85 22.45 5.20
C LEU A 217 6.27 21.97 4.86
N ASP A 218 7.18 22.07 5.83
CA ASP A 218 8.51 21.47 5.76
C ASP A 218 8.50 20.00 6.24
N ASP A 219 9.66 19.35 6.29
CA ASP A 219 9.83 17.97 6.74
C ASP A 219 10.33 17.87 8.19
N LYS A 220 10.20 18.92 9.00
CA LYS A 220 10.58 18.82 10.42
C LYS A 220 9.61 17.90 11.18
N LEU A 221 10.13 17.19 12.16
CA LEU A 221 9.31 16.34 13.04
C LEU A 221 8.28 17.18 13.81
N SER A 222 8.68 18.36 14.30
CA SER A 222 7.78 19.31 14.96
C SER A 222 6.60 19.70 14.07
N THR A 223 6.88 20.10 12.82
CA THR A 223 5.86 20.46 11.84
C THR A 223 4.88 19.32 11.58
N LEU A 224 5.37 18.07 11.46
CA LEU A 224 4.50 16.90 11.35
C LEU A 224 3.62 16.71 12.60
N THR A 225 4.18 16.81 13.80
CA THR A 225 3.41 16.62 15.04
C THR A 225 2.35 17.71 15.26
N GLU A 226 2.66 18.95 14.88
CA GLU A 226 1.73 20.07 14.97
C GLU A 226 0.58 19.92 13.95
N ASN A 227 0.92 19.53 12.72
CA ASN A 227 0.02 19.48 11.56
C ASN A 227 -0.35 18.05 11.15
N TYR A 228 -0.48 17.14 12.12
CA TYR A 228 -0.61 15.70 11.88
C TYR A 228 -1.74 15.33 10.88
N GLY A 229 -2.84 16.10 10.84
CA GLY A 229 -3.94 15.90 9.89
C GLY A 229 -3.51 15.85 8.42
N VAL A 230 -2.33 16.39 8.07
CA VAL A 230 -1.76 16.28 6.73
C VAL A 230 -1.50 14.82 6.31
N ILE A 231 -1.24 13.91 7.25
CA ILE A 231 -1.03 12.48 6.95
C ILE A 231 -2.25 11.85 6.31
N GLU A 232 -3.44 12.14 6.85
CA GLU A 232 -4.69 11.65 6.30
C GLU A 232 -4.97 12.25 4.92
N LEU A 233 -4.73 13.57 4.76
CA LEU A 233 -4.88 14.26 3.47
C LEU A 233 -3.96 13.67 2.40
N ILE A 234 -2.69 13.41 2.74
CA ILE A 234 -1.70 12.80 1.84
C ILE A 234 -2.13 11.40 1.40
N PHE A 235 -2.60 10.58 2.35
CA PHE A 235 -3.06 9.23 2.04
C PHE A 235 -4.27 9.27 1.11
N LYS A 236 -5.30 10.04 1.47
CA LYS A 236 -6.52 10.22 0.67
C LYS A 236 -6.21 10.77 -0.73
N ASP A 237 -5.38 11.80 -0.85
CA ASP A 237 -4.95 12.35 -2.15
C ASP A 237 -4.27 11.29 -3.02
N TYR A 238 -3.33 10.53 -2.44
CA TYR A 238 -2.62 9.48 -3.17
C TYR A 238 -3.57 8.40 -3.68
N ILE A 239 -4.45 7.89 -2.80
CA ILE A 239 -5.38 6.84 -3.20
C ILE A 239 -6.34 7.36 -4.28
N LYS A 240 -6.90 8.57 -4.13
CA LYS A 240 -7.88 9.10 -5.09
C LYS A 240 -7.26 9.40 -6.44
N ASN A 241 -6.24 10.25 -6.42
CA ASN A 241 -5.77 10.94 -7.61
C ASN A 241 -4.69 10.16 -8.35
N ILE A 242 -4.06 9.19 -7.69
CA ILE A 242 -3.03 8.35 -8.30
C ILE A 242 -3.54 6.92 -8.45
N VAL A 243 -3.93 6.25 -7.36
CA VAL A 243 -4.29 4.82 -7.42
C VAL A 243 -5.62 4.60 -8.14
N TYR A 244 -6.70 5.20 -7.63
CA TYR A 244 -8.05 5.00 -8.16
C TYR A 244 -8.23 5.58 -9.56
N LYS A 245 -7.75 6.80 -9.81
CA LYS A 245 -7.83 7.40 -11.14
C LYS A 245 -7.14 6.56 -12.22
N ARG A 246 -5.98 5.95 -11.91
CA ARG A 246 -5.30 5.04 -12.85
C ARG A 246 -6.09 3.76 -13.09
N ALA A 247 -6.69 3.19 -12.05
CA ALA A 247 -7.55 2.02 -12.16
C ALA A 247 -8.78 2.28 -13.06
N VAL A 248 -9.45 3.42 -12.87
CA VAL A 248 -10.59 3.83 -13.71
C VAL A 248 -10.16 4.05 -15.16
N ASN A 249 -9.06 4.76 -15.40
CA ASN A 249 -8.52 4.92 -16.75
C ASN A 249 -8.20 3.57 -17.39
N TYR A 250 -7.63 2.62 -16.64
CA TYR A 250 -7.35 1.27 -17.13
C TYR A 250 -8.62 0.51 -17.56
N ILE A 251 -9.72 0.64 -16.80
CA ILE A 251 -11.04 0.09 -17.19
C ILE A 251 -11.45 0.64 -18.57
N GLU A 252 -11.46 1.96 -18.71
CA GLU A 252 -12.00 2.65 -19.88
C GLU A 252 -11.11 2.50 -21.13
N GLU A 253 -9.80 2.47 -20.96
CA GLU A 253 -8.83 2.41 -22.07
C GLU A 253 -8.47 0.98 -22.47
N ASN A 254 -8.62 0.00 -21.58
CA ASN A 254 -8.15 -1.37 -21.83
C ASN A 254 -9.26 -2.41 -21.68
N ILE A 255 -9.91 -2.49 -20.52
CA ILE A 255 -10.86 -3.59 -20.24
C ILE A 255 -12.11 -3.48 -21.11
N LYS A 256 -12.80 -2.34 -21.08
CA LYS A 256 -14.04 -2.14 -21.85
C LYS A 256 -13.81 -2.25 -23.37
N PRO A 257 -12.80 -1.59 -23.97
CA PRO A 257 -12.56 -1.70 -25.41
C PRO A 257 -12.21 -3.11 -25.85
N THR A 258 -11.43 -3.85 -25.06
CA THR A 258 -11.09 -5.26 -25.35
C THR A 258 -12.35 -6.12 -25.36
N LEU A 259 -13.20 -6.02 -24.33
CA LEU A 259 -14.46 -6.77 -24.27
C LEU A 259 -15.38 -6.44 -25.43
N GLU A 260 -15.50 -5.16 -25.80
CA GLU A 260 -16.32 -4.71 -26.93
C GLU A 260 -15.80 -5.26 -28.27
N SER A 261 -14.49 -5.12 -28.53
CA SER A 261 -13.85 -5.63 -29.76
C SER A 261 -14.08 -7.13 -29.92
N GLU A 262 -13.86 -7.89 -28.85
CA GLU A 262 -13.96 -9.36 -28.86
C GLU A 262 -15.40 -9.85 -28.97
N TYR A 263 -16.35 -9.15 -28.34
CA TYR A 263 -17.77 -9.38 -28.55
C TYR A 263 -18.15 -9.25 -30.02
N LEU A 264 -17.74 -8.15 -30.67
CA LEU A 264 -18.03 -7.88 -32.08
C LEU A 264 -17.34 -8.87 -33.01
N ALA A 265 -16.07 -9.19 -32.75
CA ALA A 265 -15.32 -10.18 -33.50
C ALA A 265 -15.98 -11.56 -33.45
N TYR A 266 -16.42 -12.01 -32.27
CA TYR A 266 -17.13 -13.27 -32.09
C TYR A 266 -18.45 -13.30 -32.89
N LYS A 267 -19.23 -12.22 -32.83
CA LYS A 267 -20.50 -12.09 -33.58
C LYS A 267 -20.27 -12.12 -35.09
N LYS A 268 -19.27 -11.38 -35.59
CA LYS A 268 -18.89 -11.36 -37.01
C LYS A 268 -18.42 -12.73 -37.50
N SER A 269 -17.60 -13.42 -36.70
CA SER A 269 -17.13 -14.78 -37.00
C SER A 269 -18.29 -15.78 -37.10
N ASN A 270 -19.23 -15.75 -36.15
CA ASN A 270 -20.41 -16.61 -36.17
C ASN A 270 -21.36 -16.33 -37.35
N ALA A 271 -21.55 -15.06 -37.71
CA ALA A 271 -22.31 -14.69 -38.89
C ALA A 271 -21.64 -15.24 -40.17
N SER A 272 -20.31 -15.14 -40.24
CA SER A 272 -19.53 -15.66 -41.38
C SER A 272 -19.58 -17.19 -41.46
N ALA A 273 -19.45 -17.89 -40.33
CA ALA A 273 -19.57 -19.36 -40.25
C ALA A 273 -20.92 -19.87 -40.75
N ALA A 274 -22.03 -19.20 -40.39
CA ALA A 274 -23.35 -19.56 -40.89
C ALA A 274 -23.50 -19.39 -42.41
N LYS A 275 -22.90 -18.32 -42.98
CA LYS A 275 -22.92 -18.11 -44.44
C LYS A 275 -22.22 -19.21 -45.23
N ILE A 276 -21.19 -19.84 -44.64
CA ILE A 276 -20.43 -20.94 -45.26
C ILE A 276 -20.88 -22.34 -44.77
N GLY A 277 -22.04 -22.44 -44.11
CA GLY A 277 -22.61 -23.71 -43.65
C GLY A 277 -21.89 -24.37 -42.47
N LYS A 278 -20.93 -23.69 -41.80
CA LYS A 278 -20.24 -24.22 -40.62
C LYS A 278 -21.06 -23.98 -39.35
N LYS A 279 -20.95 -24.91 -38.39
CA LYS A 279 -21.63 -24.84 -37.09
C LYS A 279 -21.19 -23.60 -36.32
N GLN A 280 -22.14 -22.74 -35.96
CA GLN A 280 -21.89 -21.56 -35.13
C GLN A 280 -21.42 -21.96 -33.73
N ARG A 281 -20.46 -21.21 -33.18
CA ARG A 281 -20.09 -21.32 -31.77
C ARG A 281 -21.20 -20.67 -30.94
N LYS A 282 -21.77 -21.38 -29.98
CA LYS A 282 -22.81 -20.83 -29.09
C LYS A 282 -22.16 -20.24 -27.84
N GLY A 283 -22.67 -19.09 -27.38
CA GLY A 283 -22.35 -18.51 -26.08
C GLY A 283 -21.21 -17.51 -26.09
N VAL A 284 -21.44 -16.32 -26.66
CA VAL A 284 -20.47 -15.20 -26.64
C VAL A 284 -20.07 -14.83 -25.21
N TYR A 285 -21.01 -14.79 -24.27
CA TYR A 285 -20.71 -14.44 -22.87
C TYR A 285 -19.87 -15.48 -22.14
N ARG A 286 -20.04 -16.76 -22.49
CA ARG A 286 -19.19 -17.83 -21.95
C ARG A 286 -17.76 -17.68 -22.50
N HIS A 287 -17.63 -17.45 -23.80
CA HIS A 287 -16.33 -17.18 -24.40
C HIS A 287 -15.64 -15.97 -23.77
N LEU A 288 -16.37 -14.87 -23.55
CA LEU A 288 -15.82 -13.68 -22.91
C LEU A 288 -15.35 -13.96 -21.47
N ALA A 289 -16.17 -14.64 -20.66
CA ALA A 289 -15.81 -14.96 -19.28
C ALA A 289 -14.64 -15.95 -19.15
N GLU A 290 -14.46 -16.86 -20.12
CA GLU A 290 -13.37 -17.85 -20.09
C GLU A 290 -12.04 -17.32 -20.63
N ASN A 291 -12.04 -16.29 -21.48
CA ASN A 291 -10.85 -15.87 -22.24
C ASN A 291 -10.41 -14.43 -21.95
N TYR A 292 -11.30 -13.60 -21.39
CA TYR A 292 -11.03 -12.19 -21.14
C TYR A 292 -11.38 -11.82 -19.71
N TRP A 293 -10.75 -10.76 -19.22
CA TRP A 293 -11.04 -10.27 -17.89
C TRP A 293 -12.39 -9.53 -17.88
N LEU A 294 -13.44 -10.25 -17.49
CA LEU A 294 -14.72 -9.66 -17.17
C LEU A 294 -14.68 -9.10 -15.75
N PHE A 295 -14.20 -7.87 -15.62
CA PHE A 295 -14.12 -7.19 -14.33
C PHE A 295 -15.51 -6.91 -13.76
N ASP A 296 -16.42 -6.35 -14.56
CA ASP A 296 -17.81 -6.12 -14.16
C ASP A 296 -18.79 -6.50 -15.27
N TYR A 297 -19.89 -7.17 -14.92
CA TYR A 297 -20.91 -7.60 -15.87
C TYR A 297 -21.68 -6.42 -16.50
N LEU A 298 -21.75 -5.27 -15.83
CA LEU A 298 -22.41 -4.07 -16.35
C LEU A 298 -21.73 -3.56 -17.63
N PHE A 299 -20.44 -3.84 -17.84
CA PHE A 299 -19.76 -3.50 -19.08
C PHE A 299 -20.38 -4.22 -20.29
N LEU A 300 -20.90 -5.43 -20.09
CA LEU A 300 -21.63 -6.16 -21.13
C LEU A 300 -23.01 -5.56 -21.40
N TYR A 301 -23.66 -4.93 -20.40
CA TYR A 301 -24.90 -4.17 -20.63
C TYR A 301 -24.64 -2.98 -21.54
N GLU A 302 -23.56 -2.23 -21.30
CA GLU A 302 -23.15 -1.10 -22.15
C GLU A 302 -22.93 -1.56 -23.61
N ILE A 303 -22.22 -2.67 -23.82
CA ILE A 303 -21.97 -3.24 -25.15
C ILE A 303 -23.29 -3.66 -25.83
N VAL A 304 -24.17 -4.37 -25.12
CA VAL A 304 -25.48 -4.79 -25.65
C VAL A 304 -26.35 -3.58 -26.00
N ASP A 305 -26.36 -2.54 -25.17
CA ASP A 305 -27.14 -1.33 -25.44
C ASP A 305 -26.65 -0.58 -26.67
N LYS A 306 -25.33 -0.58 -26.90
CA LYS A 306 -24.70 0.05 -28.05
C LYS A 306 -24.95 -0.70 -29.37
N HIS A 307 -24.92 -2.04 -29.35
CA HIS A 307 -24.83 -2.84 -30.58
C HIS A 307 -26.04 -3.73 -30.90
N GLU A 308 -26.81 -4.16 -29.91
CA GLU A 308 -27.97 -5.05 -30.13
C GLU A 308 -29.25 -4.23 -30.25
N LYS A 309 -30.05 -4.38 -31.32
CA LYS A 309 -31.30 -3.58 -31.48
C LYS A 309 -32.54 -4.28 -30.95
N LYS A 310 -32.74 -5.55 -31.32
CA LYS A 310 -34.02 -6.26 -31.10
C LYS A 310 -34.07 -7.11 -29.83
N ASN A 311 -32.94 -7.67 -29.42
CA ASN A 311 -32.89 -8.67 -28.36
C ASN A 311 -32.27 -8.18 -27.05
N LYS A 312 -32.09 -6.84 -26.87
CA LYS A 312 -31.40 -6.24 -25.71
C LYS A 312 -31.82 -6.85 -24.37
N ASN A 313 -33.12 -6.87 -24.09
CA ASN A 313 -33.65 -7.36 -22.81
C ASN A 313 -33.34 -8.85 -22.58
N ARG A 314 -33.40 -9.66 -23.64
CA ARG A 314 -33.07 -11.10 -23.55
C ARG A 314 -31.59 -11.30 -23.28
N GLU A 315 -30.74 -10.54 -23.95
CA GLU A 315 -29.29 -10.56 -23.77
C GLU A 315 -28.91 -10.12 -22.34
N LYS A 316 -29.48 -9.01 -21.84
CA LYS A 316 -29.28 -8.53 -20.46
C LYS A 316 -29.70 -9.56 -19.41
N LYS A 317 -30.90 -10.15 -19.53
CA LYS A 317 -31.34 -11.25 -18.64
C LYS A 317 -30.39 -12.45 -18.66
N THR A 318 -29.77 -12.72 -19.80
CA THR A 318 -28.80 -13.82 -19.93
C THR A 318 -27.49 -13.50 -19.23
N ILE A 319 -27.00 -12.26 -19.36
CA ILE A 319 -25.82 -11.76 -18.66
C ILE A 319 -26.07 -11.82 -17.15
N GLU A 320 -27.17 -11.23 -16.67
CA GLU A 320 -27.53 -11.20 -15.25
C GLU A 320 -27.56 -12.60 -14.64
N LYS A 321 -28.26 -13.54 -15.30
CA LYS A 321 -28.40 -14.91 -14.81
C LYS A 321 -27.07 -15.66 -14.72
N ARG A 322 -26.08 -15.31 -15.55
CA ARG A 322 -24.85 -16.11 -15.72
C ARG A 322 -23.60 -15.46 -15.14
N LEU A 323 -23.60 -14.13 -14.99
CA LEU A 323 -22.40 -13.34 -14.75
C LEU A 323 -22.58 -12.29 -13.64
N SER A 324 -23.70 -12.28 -12.91
CA SER A 324 -23.93 -11.34 -11.79
C SER A 324 -22.89 -11.44 -10.67
N ASN A 325 -22.16 -12.55 -10.59
CA ASN A 325 -21.03 -12.74 -9.68
C ASN A 325 -19.79 -11.91 -10.06
N HIS A 326 -19.73 -11.37 -11.28
CA HIS A 326 -18.70 -10.42 -11.71
C HIS A 326 -19.15 -8.98 -11.39
N ASN A 327 -19.27 -8.64 -10.11
CA ASN A 327 -19.72 -7.32 -9.61
C ASN A 327 -18.57 -6.52 -8.98
N ASN A 328 -17.36 -6.58 -9.56
CA ASN A 328 -16.18 -6.03 -8.89
C ASN A 328 -16.14 -4.49 -8.87
N LEU A 329 -17.00 -3.81 -9.63
CA LEU A 329 -17.18 -2.36 -9.50
C LEU A 329 -17.78 -1.98 -8.14
N GLU A 330 -18.74 -2.77 -7.64
CA GLU A 330 -19.35 -2.58 -6.31
C GLU A 330 -18.29 -2.72 -5.20
N LYS A 331 -17.43 -3.74 -5.31
CA LYS A 331 -16.33 -3.97 -4.36
C LYS A 331 -15.28 -2.87 -4.42
N LEU A 332 -14.98 -2.36 -5.62
CA LEU A 332 -14.09 -1.21 -5.80
C LEU A 332 -14.68 0.05 -5.16
N ASN A 333 -15.98 0.31 -5.36
CA ASN A 333 -16.66 1.45 -4.73
C ASN A 333 -16.68 1.31 -3.21
N TYR A 334 -16.99 0.12 -2.68
CA TYR A 334 -16.91 -0.18 -1.26
C TYR A 334 -15.52 0.16 -0.69
N LEU A 335 -14.44 -0.26 -1.35
CA LEU A 335 -13.07 0.10 -0.95
C LEU A 335 -12.87 1.62 -0.90
N MET A 336 -13.42 2.35 -1.87
CA MET A 336 -13.29 3.81 -1.95
C MET A 336 -14.13 4.54 -0.91
N ASP A 337 -15.35 4.08 -0.63
CA ASP A 337 -16.22 4.68 0.38
C ASP A 337 -15.59 4.60 1.78
N PHE A 338 -14.81 3.56 2.08
CA PHE A 338 -14.07 3.46 3.35
C PHE A 338 -12.84 4.39 3.45
N ILE A 339 -12.33 4.86 2.32
CA ILE A 339 -11.19 5.80 2.24
C ILE A 339 -11.67 7.23 2.16
N PHE A 340 -12.79 7.46 1.47
CA PHE A 340 -13.47 8.73 1.30
C PHE A 340 -14.90 8.63 1.85
N PRO A 341 -15.09 8.44 3.18
CA PRO A 341 -16.42 8.50 3.74
C PRO A 341 -17.01 9.88 3.42
N GLN A 342 -18.22 9.88 2.85
CA GLN A 342 -18.93 11.08 2.43
C GLN A 342 -19.32 11.95 3.62
#